data_AF-A0A7K0MSQ7-F1
#
_entry.id   AF-A0A7K0MSQ7-F1
#
_cell.length_a   1.000
_cell.length_b   1.000
_cell.length_c   1.000
_cell.angle_alpha   90.00
_cell.angle_beta   90.00
_cell.angle_gamma   90.00
#
_symmetry.space_group_name_H-M   'P 1'
#
loop_
_entity.id
_entity.type
_entity.pdbx_description
1 polymer ?
#
loop_
_entity_poly.entity_id
_entity_poly.type
_entity_poly.pdbx_seq_one_letter_code
_entity_poly.pdbx_strand_id
1 'polypeptide(L)' 'QLPIWMLRSAIEGRRLLHDPRKRECTLASVTSVHFDEDGMITGTSYSEPAKHLLQSK' A
#
# COMPACT_ATOMS: atom_id res chain seq x y z
N GLN A 1 -8.91 5.26 -1.95
CA GLN A 1 -7.67 4.43 -1.82
C GLN A 1 -7.81 3.01 -2.36
N LEU A 2 -9.00 2.49 -2.66
CA LEU A 2 -9.16 1.13 -3.21
C LEU A 2 -8.24 0.83 -4.43
N PRO A 3 -8.07 1.73 -5.42
CA PRO A 3 -7.16 1.44 -6.54
C PRO A 3 -5.71 1.19 -6.12
N ILE A 4 -5.20 1.96 -5.15
CA ILE A 4 -3.84 1.80 -4.63
C ILE A 4 -3.68 0.45 -3.94
N TRP A 5 -4.67 0.07 -3.11
CA TRP A 5 -4.66 -1.23 -2.43
C TRP A 5 -4.74 -2.41 -3.41
N MET A 6 -5.55 -2.29 -4.46
CA MET A 6 -5.69 -3.31 -5.50
C MET A 6 -4.39 -3.50 -6.29
N LEU A 7 -3.74 -2.41 -6.69
CA LEU A 7 -2.44 -2.44 -7.36
C LEU A 7 -1.39 -3.13 -6.50
N ARG A 8 -1.26 -2.69 -5.23
CA ARG A 8 -0.33 -3.31 -4.28
C ARG A 8 -0.62 -4.79 -4.08
N SER A 9 -1.90 -5.16 -3.91
CA SER A 9 -2.30 -6.56 -3.72
C SER A 9 -1.94 -7.41 -4.94
N ALA A 10 -2.11 -6.90 -6.15
CA ALA A 10 -1.70 -7.60 -7.37
C ALA A 10 -0.17 -7.77 -7.44
N ILE A 11 0.61 -6.74 -7.10
CA ILE A 11 2.08 -6.80 -7.07
C ILE A 11 2.58 -7.79 -6.01
N GLU A 12 2.00 -7.77 -4.81
CA GLU A 12 2.37 -8.66 -3.70
C GLU A 12 1.79 -10.08 -3.82
N GLY A 13 1.08 -10.40 -4.91
CA GLY A 13 0.47 -11.72 -5.11
C GLY A 13 -0.67 -12.06 -4.15
N ARG A 14 -1.32 -11.05 -3.53
CA ARG A 14 -2.44 -11.22 -2.61
C ARG A 14 -3.76 -11.44 -3.36
N ARG A 15 -4.74 -12.06 -2.69
CA ARG A 15 -6.11 -12.17 -3.22
C ARG A 15 -6.73 -10.78 -3.35
N LEU A 16 -7.38 -10.53 -4.48
CA LEU A 16 -8.11 -9.27 -4.74
C LEU A 16 -9.39 -9.15 -3.92
N LEU A 17 -10.02 -10.28 -3.59
CA LEU A 17 -11.08 -10.31 -2.58
C LEU A 17 -10.46 -10.09 -1.20
N HIS A 18 -10.85 -9.02 -0.51
CA HIS A 18 -10.24 -8.60 0.75
C HIS A 18 -11.28 -8.01 1.71
N ASP A 19 -10.94 -7.93 3.00
CA ASP A 19 -11.70 -7.14 3.98
C ASP A 19 -11.27 -5.66 3.88
N PRO A 20 -12.16 -4.72 3.53
CA PRO A 20 -11.82 -3.31 3.39
C PRO A 20 -11.28 -2.64 4.67
N ARG A 21 -11.51 -3.24 5.86
CA ARG A 21 -11.04 -2.74 7.16
C ARG A 21 -9.59 -3.08 7.46
N LYS A 22 -9.00 -4.03 6.72
CA LYS A 22 -7.62 -4.50 6.90
C LYS A 22 -6.63 -3.82 5.94
N ARG A 23 -7.08 -2.83 5.16
CA ARG A 23 -6.24 -2.15 4.18
C ARG A 23 -5.27 -1.18 4.87
N GLU A 24 -4.03 -1.16 4.40
CA GLU A 24 -3.03 -0.15 4.80
C GLU A 24 -3.26 1.12 3.98
N CYS A 25 -4.08 2.01 4.53
CA CYS A 25 -4.69 3.14 3.82
C CYS A 25 -4.97 4.32 4.77
N THR A 26 -4.09 4.61 5.73
CA THR A 26 -4.32 5.70 6.69
C THR A 26 -4.17 7.08 6.02
N LEU A 27 -4.54 8.15 6.74
CA LEU A 27 -4.44 9.51 6.22
C LEU A 27 -2.99 9.82 5.79
N ALA A 28 -2.84 10.36 4.56
CA ALA A 28 -1.55 10.72 3.97
C ALA A 28 -0.51 9.58 3.98
N SER A 29 -0.94 8.32 3.97
CA SER A 29 -0.05 7.17 3.77
C SER A 29 0.52 7.13 2.34
N VAL A 30 1.74 6.63 2.18
CA VAL A 30 2.41 6.45 0.89
C VAL A 30 2.64 4.96 0.65
N THR A 31 2.25 4.48 -0.53
CA THR A 31 2.64 3.16 -1.05
C THR A 31 3.57 3.38 -2.23
N SER A 32 4.78 2.85 -2.15
CA SER A 32 5.78 2.95 -3.21
C SER A 32 5.92 1.62 -3.93
N VAL A 33 6.04 1.68 -5.26
CA VAL A 33 6.41 0.54 -6.10
C VAL A 33 7.85 0.74 -6.53
N HIS A 34 8.70 -0.26 -6.33
CA HIS A 34 10.11 -0.22 -6.67
C HIS A 34 10.34 -0.89 -8.02
N PHE A 35 11.12 -0.23 -8.87
CA PHE A 35 11.52 -0.73 -10.18
C PHE A 35 13.05 -0.86 -10.22
N ASP A 36 13.56 -1.87 -10.93
CA ASP A 36 14.99 -1.93 -11.28
C ASP A 36 15.30 -1.09 -12.52
N GLU A 37 16.57 -1.15 -12.97
CA GLU A 37 17.06 -0.42 -14.14
C GLU A 37 16.37 -0.82 -15.45
N ASP A 38 15.87 -2.06 -15.52
CA ASP A 38 15.14 -2.60 -16.67
C ASP A 38 13.62 -2.31 -16.61
N GLY A 39 13.17 -1.64 -15.54
CA GLY A 39 11.76 -1.30 -15.33
C GLY A 39 10.90 -2.44 -14.80
N MET A 40 11.51 -3.52 -14.29
CA MET A 40 10.80 -4.62 -13.65
C MET A 40 10.49 -4.29 -12.19
N ILE A 41 9.32 -4.72 -11.73
CA ILE A 41 8.89 -4.49 -10.35
C ILE A 41 9.69 -5.39 -9.41
N THR A 42 10.42 -4.77 -8.47
CA THR A 42 11.24 -5.47 -7.47
C THR A 42 10.56 -5.56 -6.10
N GLY A 43 9.52 -4.76 -5.86
CA GLY A 43 8.73 -4.84 -4.63
C GLY A 43 7.88 -3.61 -4.35
N THR A 44 7.37 -3.55 -3.11
CA THR A 44 6.63 -2.39 -2.61
C THR A 44 7.07 -2.01 -1.20
N SER A 45 6.86 -0.75 -0.82
CA SER A 45 7.00 -0.29 0.57
C SER A 45 5.82 0.59 0.97
N TYR A 46 5.58 0.69 2.27
CA TYR A 46 4.49 1.46 2.86
C TYR A 46 5.01 2.36 3.97
N SER A 47 4.56 3.61 3.98
CA SER A 47 4.93 4.62 4.98
C SER A 47 3.71 5.43 5.42
N GLU A 48 3.72 5.86 6.68
CA GLU A 48 2.65 6.66 7.29
C GLU A 48 3.21 7.97 7.90
N PRO A 49 3.59 8.97 7.08
CA PRO A 49 4.18 10.22 7.58
C PRO A 49 3.28 10.96 8.58
N ALA A 50 1.96 10.94 8.33
CA ALA A 50 0.97 11.58 9.19
C ALA A 50 0.41 10.67 10.29
N LYS A 51 1.08 9.55 10.62
CA LYS A 51 0.61 8.59 11.63
C LYS A 51 0.32 9.23 12.99
N HIS A 52 1.11 10.24 13.35
CA HIS A 52 0.97 10.99 14.60
C HIS A 52 -0.34 11.80 14.71
N LEU A 53 -1.09 11.98 13.62
CA LEU A 53 -2.41 12.62 13.60
C LEU A 53 -3.55 11.61 13.80
N LEU A 54 -3.27 10.31 13.79
CA LEU A 54 -4.28 9.29 14.00
C LEU A 54 -4.67 9.23 15.47
N GLN A 55 -5.97 9.03 15.72
CA GLN A 55 -6.47 8.81 17.07
C GLN A 55 -5.84 7.55 17.66
N SER A 56 -5.49 7.60 18.95
CA SER A 56 -5.15 6.39 19.67
C SER A 56 -6.36 5.44 19.65
N LYS A 57 -6.08 4.15 19.47
CA LYS A 57 -7.08 3.11 19.70
C LYS A 57 -7.45 3.01 21.17
#